data_AF-I1CFK0-F1
#
_entry.id   AF-I1CFK0-F1
#
_cell.length_a   1.000
_cell.length_b   1.000
_cell.length_c   1.000
_cell.angle_alpha   90.00
_cell.angle_beta   90.00
_cell.angle_gamma   90.00
#
_symmetry.space_group_name_H-M   'P 1'
#
loop_
_entity.id
_entity.type
_entity.pdbx_description
1 polymer ?
#
loop_
_entity_poly.entity_id
_entity_poly.type
_entity_poly.pdbx_seq_one_letter_code
_entity_poly.pdbx_strand_id
1 'polypeptide(L)'
;MVGLLQTILLGPYVKQVTREYVITGLMKLSSRLSVSGAQNKVKELLNQYTASKEIEIQQRVVEYTNLFSYDSIRPAVLEHMPVPKPRIIIRNSSNLDNSYSTYLSSTSKSKGPTDQGLLLDFMGIGTSGGDSGFGDSSVSASSSQQPKASNIDFLVDRFSSTLHIQSQLQLTCEQ
;
A
#
# COMPACT_ATOMS: atom_id res chain seq x y z
N MET A 1 0.55 -24.41 -8.91
CA MET A 1 0.00 -23.16 -8.35
C MET A 1 0.31 -21.95 -9.22
N VAL A 2 1.58 -21.53 -9.39
CA VAL A 2 1.94 -20.38 -10.25
C VAL A 2 1.42 -20.51 -11.69
N GLY A 3 1.53 -21.71 -12.29
CA GLY A 3 1.02 -21.96 -13.65
C GLY A 3 -0.50 -21.81 -13.81
N LEU A 4 -1.29 -22.09 -12.78
CA LEU A 4 -2.75 -21.87 -12.82
C LEU A 4 -3.07 -20.36 -12.86
N LEU A 5 -2.39 -19.59 -12.02
CA LEU A 5 -2.54 -18.14 -11.99
C LEU A 5 -2.11 -17.51 -13.32
N GLN A 6 -1.03 -18.00 -13.93
CA GLN A 6 -0.60 -17.60 -15.27
C GLN A 6 -1.69 -17.86 -16.32
N THR A 7 -2.30 -19.05 -16.34
CA THR A 7 -3.40 -19.35 -17.28
C THR A 7 -4.59 -18.40 -17.10
N ILE A 8 -4.93 -18.05 -15.85
CA ILE A 8 -5.99 -17.06 -15.58
C ILE A 8 -5.61 -15.69 -16.15
N LEU A 9 -4.37 -15.24 -16.00
CA LEU A 9 -3.94 -13.95 -16.57
C LEU A 9 -3.96 -13.92 -18.10
N LEU A 10 -3.67 -15.03 -18.77
CA LEU A 10 -3.70 -15.09 -20.24
C LEU A 10 -5.13 -15.19 -20.80
N GLY A 11 -6.13 -15.50 -19.97
CA GLY A 11 -7.52 -15.63 -20.40
C GLY A 11 -8.10 -14.31 -20.95
N PRO A 12 -8.76 -14.33 -22.13
CA PRO A 12 -9.30 -13.12 -22.76
C PRO A 12 -10.53 -12.54 -22.03
N TYR A 13 -11.24 -13.35 -21.24
CA TYR A 13 -12.48 -12.97 -20.55
C TYR A 13 -12.27 -12.50 -19.10
N VAL A 14 -11.02 -12.30 -18.69
CA VAL A 14 -10.71 -11.94 -17.31
C VAL A 14 -10.87 -10.44 -17.09
N LYS A 15 -11.71 -10.07 -16.13
CA LYS A 15 -11.91 -8.68 -15.70
C LYS A 15 -10.62 -8.09 -15.13
N GLN A 16 -10.43 -6.80 -15.33
CA GLN A 16 -9.29 -6.04 -14.79
C GLN A 16 -9.09 -6.26 -13.28
N VAL A 17 -10.14 -6.10 -12.48
CA VAL A 17 -10.10 -6.31 -11.02
C VAL A 17 -9.57 -7.70 -10.65
N THR A 18 -9.93 -8.74 -11.42
CA THR A 18 -9.42 -10.09 -11.19
C THR A 18 -7.92 -10.18 -11.46
N ARG A 19 -7.42 -9.53 -12.52
CA ARG A 19 -5.98 -9.48 -12.81
C ARG A 19 -5.21 -8.82 -11.66
N GLU A 20 -5.71 -7.70 -11.14
CA GLU A 20 -5.12 -7.00 -10.00
C GLU A 20 -5.03 -7.89 -8.75
N TYR A 21 -6.11 -8.62 -8.44
CA TYR A 21 -6.11 -9.59 -7.34
C TYR A 21 -5.12 -10.72 -7.58
N VAL A 22 -5.02 -11.25 -8.80
CA VAL A 22 -4.07 -12.32 -9.09
C VAL A 22 -2.63 -11.82 -9.00
N ILE A 23 -2.30 -10.62 -9.48
CA ILE A 23 -0.96 -10.02 -9.34
C ILE A 23 -0.61 -9.81 -7.85
N THR A 24 -1.55 -9.28 -7.06
CA THR A 24 -1.37 -9.13 -5.61
C THR A 24 -1.22 -10.48 -4.90
N GLY A 25 -2.00 -11.48 -5.31
CA GLY A 25 -1.93 -12.85 -4.81
C GLY A 25 -0.61 -13.54 -5.15
N LEU A 26 -0.10 -13.35 -6.37
CA LEU A 26 1.22 -13.82 -6.82
C LEU A 26 2.32 -13.24 -5.94
N MET A 27 2.25 -11.93 -5.66
CA MET A 27 3.22 -11.27 -4.79
C MET A 27 3.17 -11.85 -3.38
N LYS A 28 1.98 -11.97 -2.78
CA LYS A 28 1.81 -12.59 -1.44
C LYS A 28 2.29 -14.05 -1.40
N LEU A 29 2.01 -14.82 -2.46
CA LEU A 29 2.44 -16.21 -2.58
C LEU A 29 3.97 -16.32 -2.70
N SER A 30 4.62 -15.40 -3.39
CA SER A 30 6.09 -15.41 -3.57
C SER A 30 6.86 -15.41 -2.25
N SER A 31 6.34 -14.74 -1.22
CA SER A 31 6.92 -14.71 0.14
C SER A 31 6.75 -16.02 0.90
N ARG A 32 5.75 -16.83 0.55
CA ARG A 32 5.47 -18.13 1.20
C ARG A 32 6.15 -19.31 0.48
N LEU A 33 6.53 -19.13 -0.79
CA LEU A 33 7.21 -20.15 -1.58
C LEU A 33 8.72 -20.12 -1.29
N SER A 34 9.25 -21.18 -0.69
CA SER A 34 10.69 -21.36 -0.43
C SER A 34 11.48 -21.88 -1.63
N VAL A 35 10.80 -22.24 -2.74
CA VAL A 35 11.43 -22.81 -3.94
C VAL A 35 11.86 -21.70 -4.89
N SER A 36 13.17 -21.50 -5.04
CA SER A 36 13.78 -20.46 -5.91
C SER A 36 13.25 -20.50 -7.36
N GLY A 37 13.04 -21.70 -7.93
CA GLY A 37 12.50 -21.84 -9.29
C GLY A 37 11.08 -21.28 -9.47
N ALA A 38 10.26 -21.28 -8.43
CA ALA A 38 8.92 -20.71 -8.49
C ALA A 38 8.95 -19.17 -8.37
N GLN A 39 9.87 -18.64 -7.56
CA GLN A 39 10.08 -17.20 -7.42
C GLN A 39 10.57 -16.56 -8.73
N ASN A 40 11.50 -17.22 -9.44
CA ASN A 40 11.98 -16.75 -10.74
C ASN A 40 10.85 -16.66 -11.78
N LYS A 41 9.95 -17.66 -11.82
CA LYS A 41 8.76 -17.62 -12.69
C LYS A 41 7.82 -16.47 -12.34
N VAL A 42 7.64 -16.18 -11.05
CA VAL A 42 6.82 -15.02 -10.62
C VAL A 42 7.48 -13.72 -11.08
N LYS A 43 8.80 -13.57 -10.94
CA LYS A 43 9.55 -12.40 -11.39
C LYS A 43 9.45 -12.20 -12.91
N GLU A 44 9.61 -13.26 -13.68
CA GLU A 44 9.46 -13.23 -15.14
C GLU A 44 8.04 -12.80 -15.53
N LEU A 45 7.03 -13.39 -14.89
CA LEU A 45 5.63 -13.06 -15.13
C LEU A 45 5.33 -11.61 -14.77
N LEU A 46 5.83 -11.09 -13.64
CA LEU A 46 5.70 -9.66 -13.29
C LEU A 46 6.34 -8.76 -14.36
N ASN A 47 7.56 -9.05 -14.81
CA ASN A 47 8.21 -8.25 -15.85
C ASN A 47 7.38 -8.15 -17.14
N GLN A 48 6.66 -9.21 -17.54
CA GLN A 48 5.78 -9.18 -18.72
C GLN A 48 4.61 -8.19 -18.58
N TYR A 49 4.10 -7.98 -17.36
CA TYR A 49 2.98 -7.06 -17.10
C TYR A 49 3.42 -5.63 -16.77
N THR A 50 4.72 -5.32 -16.85
CA THR A 50 5.24 -3.96 -16.61
C THR A 50 4.81 -2.96 -17.70
N ALA A 51 4.56 -3.44 -18.93
CA ALA A 51 4.04 -2.65 -20.04
C ALA A 51 2.54 -2.90 -20.29
N SER A 52 1.77 -3.25 -19.26
CA SER A 52 0.32 -3.47 -19.37
C SER A 52 -0.42 -2.18 -19.73
N LYS A 53 -1.51 -2.29 -20.50
CA LYS A 53 -2.38 -1.17 -20.86
C LYS A 53 -3.19 -0.60 -19.68
N GLU A 54 -3.31 -1.37 -18.60
CA GLU A 54 -4.08 -1.04 -17.42
C GLU A 54 -3.16 -0.39 -16.38
N ILE A 55 -3.41 0.90 -16.05
CA ILE A 55 -2.52 1.71 -15.22
C ILE A 55 -2.34 1.14 -13.80
N GLU A 56 -3.42 0.61 -13.21
CA GLU A 56 -3.36 0.02 -11.87
C GLU A 56 -2.48 -1.23 -11.81
N ILE A 57 -2.55 -2.06 -12.85
CA ILE A 57 -1.70 -3.26 -12.96
C ILE A 57 -0.26 -2.83 -13.18
N GLN A 58 -0.02 -1.92 -14.12
CA GLN A 58 1.32 -1.42 -14.42
C GLN A 58 2.00 -0.88 -13.16
N GLN A 59 1.34 0.00 -12.42
CA GLN A 59 1.89 0.59 -11.22
C GLN A 59 2.24 -0.48 -10.17
N ARG A 60 1.29 -1.38 -9.84
CA ARG A 60 1.53 -2.46 -8.86
C ARG A 60 2.68 -3.36 -9.28
N VAL A 61 2.76 -3.71 -10.57
CA VAL A 61 3.82 -4.57 -11.08
C VAL A 61 5.19 -3.90 -10.97
N VAL A 62 5.31 -2.62 -11.29
CA VAL A 62 6.57 -1.87 -11.14
C VAL A 62 7.00 -1.83 -9.66
N GLU A 63 6.07 -1.52 -8.76
CA GLU A 63 6.33 -1.51 -7.32
C GLU A 63 6.74 -2.90 -6.81
N TYR A 64 6.07 -3.97 -7.25
CA TYR A 64 6.36 -5.34 -6.87
C TYR A 64 7.68 -5.86 -7.44
N THR A 65 8.03 -5.48 -8.67
CA THR A 65 9.34 -5.81 -9.26
C THR A 65 10.46 -5.16 -8.44
N ASN A 66 10.28 -3.91 -8.01
CA ASN A 66 11.23 -3.25 -7.12
C ASN A 66 11.30 -3.93 -5.74
N LEU A 67 10.15 -4.30 -5.16
CA LEU A 67 10.08 -5.07 -3.91
C LEU A 67 10.74 -6.47 -4.04
N PHE A 68 10.75 -7.04 -5.24
CA PHE A 68 11.43 -8.29 -5.52
C PHE A 68 12.96 -8.19 -5.47
N SER A 69 13.53 -6.98 -5.52
CA SER A 69 14.97 -6.78 -5.29
C SER A 69 15.36 -6.84 -3.80
N TYR A 70 14.39 -6.72 -2.89
CA TYR A 70 14.62 -6.69 -1.44
C TYR A 70 14.04 -7.94 -0.75
N ASP A 71 14.76 -9.06 -0.80
CA ASP A 71 14.32 -10.35 -0.20
C ASP A 71 14.07 -10.27 1.32
N SER A 72 14.84 -9.45 2.05
CA SER A 72 14.71 -9.29 3.50
C SER A 72 13.45 -8.52 3.93
N ILE A 73 13.04 -7.53 3.14
CA ILE A 73 11.92 -6.63 3.45
C ILE A 73 10.60 -7.21 2.92
N ARG A 74 10.64 -7.98 1.83
CA ARG A 74 9.48 -8.59 1.19
C ARG A 74 8.54 -9.35 2.16
N PRO A 75 9.01 -10.25 3.04
CA PRO A 75 8.11 -10.95 3.97
C PRO A 75 7.52 -10.02 5.04
N ALA A 76 8.25 -8.98 5.45
CA ALA A 76 7.77 -8.01 6.45
C ALA A 76 6.64 -7.15 5.88
N VAL A 77 6.75 -6.69 4.63
CA VAL A 77 5.70 -5.91 3.95
C VAL A 77 4.45 -6.76 3.66
N LEU A 78 4.63 -8.07 3.45
CA LEU A 78 3.55 -8.98 3.09
C LEU A 78 2.93 -9.71 4.30
N GLU A 79 2.98 -9.09 5.47
CA GLU A 79 2.33 -9.59 6.67
C GLU A 79 0.80 -9.65 6.53
N HIS A 80 0.17 -10.39 7.45
CA HIS A 80 -1.27 -10.61 7.39
C HIS A 80 -2.03 -9.32 7.69
N MET A 81 -2.82 -8.85 6.72
CA MET A 81 -3.68 -7.68 6.88
C MET A 81 -4.61 -7.86 8.10
N PRO A 82 -4.68 -6.88 9.02
CA PRO A 82 -5.49 -7.01 10.22
C PRO A 82 -6.98 -7.11 9.86
N VAL A 83 -7.72 -7.90 10.64
CA VAL A 83 -9.16 -8.10 10.41
C VAL A 83 -9.93 -6.80 10.64
N PRO A 84 -10.84 -6.40 9.74
CA PRO A 84 -11.67 -5.22 9.95
C PRO A 84 -12.54 -5.34 11.21
N LYS A 85 -12.70 -4.25 11.97
CA LYS A 85 -13.62 -4.21 13.11
C LYS A 85 -15.05 -4.44 12.61
N PRO A 86 -15.86 -5.29 13.27
CA PRO A 86 -17.24 -5.49 12.89
C PRO A 86 -18.00 -4.17 13.05
N ARG A 87 -18.60 -3.68 11.96
CA ARG A 87 -19.52 -2.54 12.04
C ARG A 87 -20.80 -3.03 12.67
N ILE A 88 -21.09 -2.56 13.89
CA ILE A 88 -22.39 -2.77 14.52
C ILE A 88 -23.38 -1.93 13.73
N ILE A 89 -24.03 -2.53 12.73
CA ILE A 89 -25.15 -1.89 12.05
C ILE A 89 -26.25 -1.83 13.09
N ILE A 90 -26.49 -0.65 13.68
CA ILE A 90 -27.69 -0.38 14.46
C ILE A 90 -28.86 -0.46 13.47
N ARG A 91 -29.33 -1.68 13.22
CA ARG A 91 -30.56 -1.93 12.47
C ARG A 91 -31.69 -1.55 13.43
N ASN A 92 -32.21 -0.34 13.30
CA ASN A 92 -33.53 0.00 13.83
C ASN A 92 -34.57 -0.82 13.07
N SER A 93 -34.80 -2.08 13.45
CA SER A 93 -36.02 -2.84 13.16
C SER A 93 -36.01 -4.15 13.93
N SER A 94 -37.07 -4.32 14.71
CA SER A 94 -37.45 -5.49 15.49
C SER A 94 -37.35 -6.80 14.70
N ASN A 95 -36.80 -7.81 15.37
CA ASN A 95 -36.88 -9.24 15.04
C ASN A 95 -36.17 -9.66 13.75
N LEU A 96 -35.05 -10.38 13.92
CA LEU A 96 -34.53 -11.45 13.05
C LEU A 96 -33.16 -11.89 13.62
N ASP A 97 -33.23 -12.95 14.43
CA ASP A 97 -32.32 -14.08 14.53
C ASP A 97 -30.81 -13.82 14.61
N ASN A 98 -30.36 -13.88 15.86
CA ASN A 98 -28.98 -14.00 16.29
C ASN A 98 -28.39 -15.33 15.79
N SER A 99 -27.62 -15.30 14.70
CA SER A 99 -26.75 -16.40 14.29
C SER A 99 -25.39 -15.87 13.84
N TYR A 100 -24.67 -15.29 14.80
CA TYR A 100 -23.20 -15.17 14.77
C TYR A 100 -22.70 -15.00 16.20
N SER A 101 -22.88 -16.05 17.01
CA SER A 101 -22.09 -16.24 18.22
C SER A 101 -20.91 -17.15 17.92
N THR A 102 -19.77 -16.78 18.52
CA THR A 102 -18.65 -17.65 18.94
C THR A 102 -17.40 -17.63 18.06
N TYR A 103 -16.58 -16.60 18.26
CA TYR A 103 -15.13 -16.77 18.46
C TYR A 103 -14.56 -15.62 19.30
N LEU A 104 -14.99 -15.48 20.56
CA LEU A 104 -14.20 -14.69 21.51
C LEU A 104 -14.48 -15.11 22.95
N SER A 105 -13.90 -16.25 23.34
CA SER A 105 -13.63 -16.54 24.75
C SER A 105 -12.16 -16.25 25.02
N SER A 106 -11.84 -15.00 25.31
CA SER A 106 -10.61 -14.63 25.99
C SER A 106 -10.96 -13.85 27.25
N THR A 107 -10.77 -14.56 28.33
CA THR A 107 -10.75 -14.12 29.71
C THR A 107 -9.96 -12.82 29.88
N SER A 108 -10.59 -11.76 30.40
CA SER A 108 -9.93 -10.86 31.35
C SER A 108 -10.97 -10.04 32.10
N LYS A 109 -11.00 -10.25 33.41
CA LYS A 109 -11.56 -9.32 34.38
C LYS A 109 -10.70 -8.04 34.32
N SER A 110 -11.31 -6.89 34.03
CA SER A 110 -10.85 -5.61 34.55
C SER A 110 -12.00 -4.61 34.49
N LYS A 111 -12.43 -4.17 35.66
CA LYS A 111 -13.44 -3.13 35.86
C LYS A 111 -12.71 -1.79 35.74
N GLY A 112 -12.50 -1.33 34.51
CA GLY A 112 -11.92 -0.02 34.21
C GLY A 112 -12.96 1.10 34.35
N PRO A 113 -12.53 2.34 34.66
CA PRO A 113 -13.45 3.43 35.04
C PRO A 113 -14.32 3.86 33.86
N THR A 114 -15.60 4.06 34.16
CA THR A 114 -16.66 4.43 33.23
C THR A 114 -16.35 5.75 32.50
N ASP A 115 -16.62 5.79 31.19
CA ASP A 115 -16.37 6.92 30.26
C ASP A 115 -16.99 8.27 30.68
N GLN A 116 -17.85 8.27 31.70
CA GLN A 116 -18.42 9.48 32.29
C GLN A 116 -17.39 10.32 33.05
N GLY A 117 -16.31 9.72 33.56
CA GLY A 117 -15.25 10.45 34.27
C GLY A 117 -14.37 11.30 33.36
N LEU A 118 -14.09 10.83 32.14
CA LEU A 118 -13.30 11.56 31.15
C LEU A 118 -14.08 12.74 30.55
N LEU A 119 -15.41 12.62 30.45
CA LEU A 119 -16.26 13.71 29.98
C LEU A 119 -16.34 14.85 31.01
N LEU A 120 -16.27 14.52 32.32
CA LEU A 120 -16.28 15.51 33.39
C LEU A 120 -14.96 16.30 33.47
N ASP A 121 -13.84 15.68 33.11
CA ASP A 121 -12.53 16.33 32.96
C ASP A 121 -12.49 17.26 31.74
N PHE A 122 -13.12 16.85 30.63
CA PHE A 122 -13.22 17.67 29.41
C PHE A 122 -14.23 18.82 29.50
N MET A 123 -15.30 18.65 30.29
CA MET A 123 -16.24 19.73 30.66
C MET A 123 -15.81 20.45 31.95
N GLY A 124 -14.57 20.21 32.40
CA GLY A 124 -13.90 20.91 33.48
C GLY A 124 -13.77 22.40 33.17
N ILE A 125 -14.83 23.12 33.51
CA ILE A 125 -14.90 24.56 33.62
C ILE A 125 -13.76 25.03 34.55
N GLY A 126 -12.63 25.38 33.95
CA GLY A 126 -11.45 25.86 34.66
C GLY A 126 -11.71 27.26 35.21
N THR A 127 -12.22 27.34 36.43
CA THR A 127 -12.26 28.58 37.23
C THR A 127 -11.39 28.41 38.48
N SER A 128 -10.08 28.55 38.31
CA SER A 128 -9.05 28.89 39.31
C SER A 128 -7.72 28.72 38.59
N GLY A 129 -7.02 29.76 38.15
CA GLY A 129 -6.46 30.83 38.95
C GLY A 129 -4.94 30.66 38.91
N GLY A 130 -4.24 31.37 38.02
CA GLY A 130 -2.80 31.24 37.86
C GLY A 130 -2.22 31.97 36.64
N ASP A 131 -1.95 33.26 36.86
CA ASP A 131 -1.06 34.24 36.22
C ASP A 131 0.10 33.79 35.29
N SER A 132 0.52 34.76 34.45
CA SER A 132 1.75 34.89 33.62
C SER A 132 1.82 34.15 32.27
N GLY A 133 2.24 34.74 31.15
CA GLY A 133 2.80 36.04 30.84
C GLY A 133 3.17 36.10 29.34
N PHE A 134 3.21 37.32 28.79
CA PHE A 134 3.66 37.64 27.45
C PHE A 134 5.08 37.11 27.13
N GLY A 135 5.30 36.70 25.88
CA GLY A 135 6.62 36.34 25.36
C GLY A 135 6.61 36.06 23.86
N ASP A 136 6.48 37.13 23.07
CA ASP A 136 6.82 37.14 21.63
C ASP A 136 8.31 36.80 21.45
N SER A 137 8.60 35.91 20.52
CA SER A 137 9.97 35.67 20.03
C SER A 137 9.88 35.22 18.59
N SER A 138 9.86 36.23 17.72
CA SER A 138 10.26 36.15 16.33
C SER A 138 11.72 35.69 16.21
N VAL A 139 11.92 34.54 15.56
CA VAL A 139 13.21 34.17 14.94
C VAL A 139 12.96 33.96 13.47
N SER A 140 13.40 34.95 12.70
CA SER A 140 13.70 34.86 11.27
C SER A 140 15.18 34.55 11.09
N ALA A 141 15.51 33.54 10.30
CA ALA A 141 16.77 33.37 9.54
C ALA A 141 16.62 32.12 8.63
N SER A 142 16.39 32.27 7.31
CA SER A 142 17.40 32.19 6.21
C SER A 142 18.26 30.93 6.25
N SER A 143 18.57 30.18 5.20
CA SER A 143 18.27 30.18 3.76
C SER A 143 19.08 29.00 3.18
N SER A 144 18.49 28.14 2.35
CA SER A 144 19.25 27.39 1.33
C SER A 144 18.30 26.94 0.24
N GLN A 145 18.34 27.70 -0.86
CA GLN A 145 17.75 27.38 -2.15
C GLN A 145 18.37 26.08 -2.68
N GLN A 146 17.51 25.16 -3.11
CA GLN A 146 17.90 24.05 -3.99
C GLN A 146 16.92 24.06 -5.17
N PRO A 147 17.41 23.88 -6.41
CA PRO A 147 16.70 24.33 -7.60
C PRO A 147 15.41 23.53 -7.80
N LYS A 148 14.34 24.24 -8.14
CA LYS A 148 13.07 23.67 -8.58
C LYS A 148 13.29 22.95 -9.91
N ALA A 149 13.63 21.66 -9.86
CA ALA A 149 13.40 20.79 -11.00
C ALA A 149 11.87 20.72 -11.20
N SER A 150 11.39 21.29 -12.29
CA SER A 150 10.00 21.18 -12.68
C SER A 150 9.72 19.72 -13.02
N ASN A 151 8.59 19.16 -12.57
CA ASN A 151 8.20 17.77 -12.86
C ASN A 151 8.16 17.43 -14.37
N ILE A 152 8.17 18.46 -15.23
CA ILE A 152 8.24 18.36 -16.69
C ILE A 152 9.65 17.93 -17.15
N ASP A 153 10.71 18.32 -16.43
CA ASP A 153 12.10 18.02 -16.78
C ASP A 153 12.39 16.50 -16.70
N PHE A 154 11.83 15.81 -15.69
CA PHE A 154 11.91 14.35 -15.55
C PHE A 154 11.17 13.60 -16.68
N LEU A 155 10.07 14.16 -17.19
CA LEU A 155 9.35 13.56 -18.31
C LEU A 155 10.12 13.76 -19.62
N VAL A 156 10.69 14.95 -19.84
CA VAL A 156 11.50 15.24 -21.03
C VAL A 156 12.74 14.34 -21.07
N ASP A 157 13.45 14.17 -19.96
CA ASP A 157 14.63 13.29 -19.91
C ASP A 157 14.28 11.82 -20.16
N ARG A 158 13.17 11.32 -19.60
CA ARG A 158 12.72 9.93 -19.79
C ARG A 158 12.28 9.64 -21.24
N PHE A 159 11.53 10.55 -21.86
CA PHE A 159 11.06 10.37 -23.24
C PHE A 159 12.17 10.64 -24.26
N SER A 160 13.08 11.59 -24.00
CA SER A 160 14.22 11.89 -24.86
C SER A 160 15.27 10.76 -24.85
N SER A 161 15.53 10.18 -23.67
CA SER A 161 16.41 9.02 -23.53
C SER A 161 15.96 7.83 -24.39
N THR A 162 14.65 7.64 -24.56
CA THR A 162 14.09 6.54 -25.36
C THR A 162 14.32 6.76 -26.86
N LEU A 163 14.29 8.00 -27.35
CA LEU A 163 14.62 8.33 -28.74
C LEU A 163 16.13 8.24 -29.03
N HIS A 164 16.99 8.61 -28.07
CA HIS A 164 18.44 8.52 -28.24
C HIS A 164 18.93 7.05 -28.34
N ILE A 165 18.29 6.14 -27.60
CA ILE A 165 18.61 4.70 -27.64
C ILE A 165 18.23 4.07 -29.00
N GLN A 166 17.15 4.53 -29.65
CA GLN A 166 16.78 4.09 -31.00
C GLN A 166 17.75 4.62 -32.07
N SER A 167 18.21 5.87 -31.95
CA SER A 167 19.17 6.46 -32.91
C SER A 167 20.54 5.77 -32.87
N GLN A 168 21.00 5.31 -31.71
CA GLN A 168 22.29 4.64 -31.57
C GLN A 168 22.29 3.20 -32.12
N LEU A 169 21.14 2.51 -32.09
CA LEU A 169 21.02 1.16 -32.66
C LEU A 169 21.05 1.17 -34.19
N GLN A 170 20.71 2.30 -34.82
CA GLN A 170 20.68 2.41 -36.28
C GLN A 170 22.05 2.76 -36.89
N LEU A 171 22.94 3.41 -36.12
CA LEU A 171 24.30 3.76 -36.58
C LEU A 171 25.35 2.63 -36.42
N THR A 172 25.08 1.60 -35.63
CA THR A 172 26.02 0.47 -35.45
C THR A 172 25.84 -0.66 -36.47
N CYS A 173 24.82 -0.60 -37.31
CA CYS A 173 24.55 -1.62 -38.34
C CYS A 173 25.06 -1.23 -39.74
N GLU A 174 25.64 -0.04 -39.90
CA GLU A 174 26.20 0.45 -41.18
C GLU A 174 27.71 0.74 -41.09
N GLN A 175 28.46 -0.13 -40.40
CA GLN A 175 29.91 -0.22 -40.54
C GLN A 175 30.39 -1.66 -40.43
#